data_AF-A0AAJ7IV57-F1
#
_entry.id   AF-A0AAJ7IV57-F1
#
_cell.length_a   1.000
_cell.length_b   1.000
_cell.length_c   1.000
_cell.angle_alpha   90.00
_cell.angle_beta   90.00
_cell.angle_gamma   90.00
#
_symmetry.space_group_name_H-M   'P 1'
#
loop_
_entity.id
_entity.type
_entity.pdbx_description
1 polymer ?
#
loop_
_entity_poly.entity_id
_entity_poly.type
_entity_poly.pdbx_seq_one_letter_code
_entity_poly.pdbx_strand_id
1 'polypeptide(L)'
;MIKQCLSNFLLAGTIRFLLMNSGYQKIISDRVEVSTALNSWKRVTEGVHLHNFGIDPYAGDLFHETPIGLFIFNFLQLHLPQWLLFSLFIFTDLLTALLLGFTAKQYTTELISRKKEREEKTDDENRGGQDDATAIYTSTMYVSAGYLFSPYIILNCVGLTTTVFTNLLYSIALISMTRSSIFWSCLSISLLTLQQLYPISLVVPAIIYIARSDSKQRKRNIIVFVALFASMLISLFYISYYIMGSWSFVWNTHGFILTVPDLRPNVGLYWYFFTEVFEHFRWLFIASFQINVGLLYIVPLALRLRHDPMLLAFSYLAIAAVFKSYPCIGDVGFYMSLLPLWKHLYQYTQQGFIVGCFMLFCTIFAPTVWYQWIYTRSANANFYFGVTLAFAIAQIFLLTDILFASVKHEFAVRHGINKDVSGSTTKLLLE
;
A
#
# COMPACT_ATOMS: atom_id res chain seq x y z
N MET A 1 23.47 8.89 14.45
CA MET A 1 22.39 9.03 13.47
C MET A 1 22.57 8.08 12.27
N ILE A 2 23.53 8.30 11.35
CA ILE A 2 23.76 7.38 10.20
C ILE A 2 24.07 5.94 10.65
N LYS A 3 24.88 5.77 11.71
CA LYS A 3 25.18 4.44 12.29
C LYS A 3 23.94 3.68 12.76
N GLN A 4 22.94 4.38 13.34
CA GLN A 4 21.70 3.74 13.80
C GLN A 4 20.83 3.30 12.62
N CYS A 5 20.72 4.14 11.59
CA CYS A 5 20.03 3.77 10.35
C CYS A 5 20.68 2.54 9.72
N LEU A 6 22.01 2.55 9.52
CA LEU A 6 22.74 1.41 8.98
C LEU A 6 22.54 0.13 9.82
N SER A 7 22.58 0.25 11.14
CA SER A 7 22.34 -0.87 12.06
C SER A 7 20.94 -1.45 11.89
N ASN A 8 19.92 -0.61 11.73
CA ASN A 8 18.54 -1.07 11.51
C ASN A 8 18.40 -1.84 10.19
N PHE A 9 19.00 -1.33 9.11
CA PHE A 9 18.98 -2.00 7.81
C PHE A 9 19.72 -3.35 7.85
N LEU A 10 20.89 -3.40 8.52
CA LEU A 10 21.65 -4.64 8.65
C LEU A 10 20.91 -5.67 9.51
N LEU A 11 20.31 -5.25 10.62
CA LEU A 11 19.48 -6.12 11.46
C LEU A 11 18.25 -6.64 10.69
N ALA A 12 17.55 -5.76 9.99
CA ALA A 12 16.37 -6.14 9.21
C ALA A 12 16.70 -7.08 8.04
N GLY A 13 17.83 -6.87 7.37
CA GLY A 13 18.33 -7.74 6.30
C GLY A 13 18.76 -9.12 6.83
N THR A 14 19.47 -9.15 7.97
CA THR A 14 19.88 -10.42 8.60
C THR A 14 18.69 -11.24 9.08
N ILE A 15 17.67 -10.63 9.68
CA ILE A 15 16.42 -11.31 10.06
C ILE A 15 15.77 -11.99 8.84
N ARG A 16 15.61 -11.27 7.73
CA ARG A 16 15.03 -11.82 6.49
C ARG A 16 15.89 -12.95 5.94
N PHE A 17 17.20 -12.76 5.88
CA PHE A 17 18.13 -13.78 5.38
C PHE A 17 18.06 -15.07 6.21
N LEU A 18 18.04 -14.97 7.55
CA LEU A 18 17.92 -16.14 8.43
C LEU A 18 16.58 -16.85 8.25
N LEU A 19 15.47 -16.09 8.17
CA LEU A 19 14.14 -16.68 7.96
C LEU A 19 13.99 -17.34 6.59
N MET A 20 14.51 -16.72 5.52
CA MET A 20 14.45 -17.29 4.16
C MET A 20 15.27 -18.57 4.01
N ASN A 21 16.38 -18.71 4.73
CA ASN A 21 17.18 -19.94 4.72
C ASN A 21 16.69 -21.00 5.71
N SER A 22 15.66 -20.70 6.51
CA SER A 22 15.08 -21.63 7.47
C SER A 22 13.93 -22.45 6.87
N GLY A 23 13.53 -23.54 7.54
CA GLY A 23 12.34 -24.31 7.17
C GLY A 23 11.02 -23.51 7.23
N TYR A 24 11.01 -22.36 7.93
CA TYR A 24 9.83 -21.48 8.00
C TYR A 24 9.49 -20.82 6.66
N GLN A 25 10.46 -20.66 5.76
CA GLN A 25 10.22 -20.03 4.45
C GLN A 25 9.08 -20.71 3.69
N LYS A 26 9.11 -22.05 3.61
CA LYS A 26 8.08 -22.85 2.93
C LYS A 26 6.72 -22.68 3.61
N ILE A 27 6.69 -22.81 4.94
CA ILE A 27 5.48 -22.66 5.75
C ILE A 27 4.84 -21.28 5.53
N ILE A 28 5.64 -20.22 5.57
CA ILE A 28 5.18 -18.83 5.37
C ILE A 28 4.67 -18.63 3.94
N SER A 29 5.35 -19.18 2.93
CA SER A 29 4.93 -19.06 1.53
C SER A 29 3.58 -19.74 1.25
N ASP A 30 3.20 -20.73 2.07
CA ASP A 30 1.96 -21.48 1.97
C ASP A 30 0.79 -20.87 2.75
N ARG A 31 1.06 -19.81 3.53
CA ARG A 31 0.02 -19.08 4.27
C ARG A 31 -0.84 -18.25 3.34
N VAL A 32 -2.16 -18.40 3.49
CA VAL A 32 -3.18 -17.65 2.75
C VAL A 32 -3.17 -16.16 3.07
N GLU A 33 -2.61 -15.77 4.22
CA GLU A 33 -2.44 -14.37 4.60
C GLU A 33 -1.34 -13.66 3.80
N VAL A 34 -0.38 -14.43 3.30
CA VAL A 34 0.82 -13.95 2.59
C VAL A 34 0.65 -14.12 1.08
N SER A 35 0.34 -15.34 0.66
CA SER A 35 0.26 -15.74 -0.75
C SER A 35 -1.20 -15.84 -1.19
N THR A 36 -1.56 -14.99 -2.13
CA THR A 36 -2.86 -14.91 -2.79
C THR A 36 -2.75 -15.38 -4.24
N ALA A 37 -3.88 -15.41 -4.95
CA ALA A 37 -3.91 -15.73 -6.38
C ALA A 37 -3.07 -14.79 -7.25
N LEU A 38 -2.89 -13.53 -6.81
CA LEU A 38 -2.19 -12.51 -7.58
C LEU A 38 -0.69 -12.41 -7.31
N ASN A 39 -0.23 -12.77 -6.10
CA ASN A 39 1.15 -12.47 -5.67
C ASN A 39 2.02 -13.70 -5.33
N SER A 40 1.49 -14.92 -5.46
CA SER A 40 2.20 -16.15 -5.09
C SER A 40 3.36 -16.46 -6.02
N TRP A 41 4.56 -16.65 -5.45
CA TRP A 41 5.74 -17.10 -6.22
C TRP A 41 5.53 -18.46 -6.88
N LYS A 42 4.78 -19.36 -6.23
CA LYS A 42 4.51 -20.71 -6.78
C LYS A 42 3.74 -20.63 -8.09
N ARG A 43 2.73 -19.75 -8.15
CA ARG A 43 1.98 -19.48 -9.38
C ARG A 43 2.86 -18.85 -10.45
N VAL A 44 3.79 -17.97 -10.07
CA VAL A 44 4.77 -17.40 -11.00
C VAL A 44 5.71 -18.47 -11.57
N THR A 45 6.25 -19.37 -10.72
CA THR A 45 7.09 -20.47 -11.18
C THR A 45 6.36 -21.42 -12.12
N GLU A 46 5.09 -21.70 -11.84
CA GLU A 46 4.25 -22.54 -12.70
C GLU A 46 3.94 -21.84 -14.04
N GLY A 47 3.60 -20.55 -14.03
CA GLY A 47 3.37 -19.78 -15.25
C GLY A 47 4.62 -19.67 -16.14
N VAL A 48 5.80 -19.47 -15.54
CA VAL A 48 7.09 -19.49 -16.24
C VAL A 48 7.36 -20.88 -16.84
N HIS A 49 7.07 -21.94 -16.09
CA HIS A 49 7.22 -23.31 -16.57
C HIS A 49 6.33 -23.57 -17.80
N LEU A 50 5.03 -23.24 -17.72
CA LEU A 50 4.09 -23.37 -18.85
C LEU A 50 4.58 -22.61 -20.09
N HIS A 51 5.03 -21.37 -19.90
CA HIS A 51 5.56 -20.55 -20.98
C HIS A 51 6.76 -21.21 -21.68
N ASN A 52 7.69 -21.78 -20.90
CA ASN A 52 8.87 -22.44 -21.43
C ASN A 52 8.56 -23.74 -22.21
N PHE A 53 7.41 -24.37 -21.95
CA PHE A 53 6.89 -25.50 -22.74
C PHE A 53 6.03 -25.07 -23.93
N GLY A 54 5.93 -23.76 -24.22
CA GLY A 54 5.11 -23.24 -25.33
C GLY A 54 3.61 -23.30 -25.06
N ILE A 55 3.20 -23.48 -23.80
CA ILE A 55 1.80 -23.46 -23.38
C ILE A 55 1.48 -22.03 -22.93
N ASP A 56 0.36 -21.47 -23.39
CA ASP A 56 -0.10 -20.15 -22.94
C ASP A 56 -0.38 -20.18 -21.42
N PRO A 57 0.39 -19.45 -20.58
CA PRO A 57 0.18 -19.43 -19.14
C PRO A 57 -1.18 -18.87 -18.73
N TYR A 58 -1.81 -18.08 -19.61
CA TYR A 58 -3.12 -17.47 -19.40
C TYR A 58 -4.27 -18.34 -19.91
N ALA A 59 -4.02 -19.51 -20.48
CA ALA A 59 -5.09 -20.40 -20.91
C ALA A 59 -5.87 -21.03 -19.74
N GLY A 60 -5.31 -21.01 -18.53
CA GLY A 60 -5.94 -21.50 -17.30
C GLY A 60 -5.92 -20.49 -16.16
N ASP A 61 -6.54 -20.84 -15.03
CA ASP A 61 -6.76 -19.96 -13.87
C ASP A 61 -5.60 -19.92 -12.87
N LEU A 62 -4.38 -20.25 -13.31
CA LEU A 62 -3.22 -20.37 -12.42
C LEU A 62 -2.40 -19.09 -12.36
N PHE A 63 -2.16 -18.45 -13.51
CA PHE A 63 -1.25 -17.32 -13.64
C PHE A 63 -2.00 -16.01 -13.92
N HIS A 64 -1.82 -15.02 -13.04
CA HIS A 64 -2.48 -13.70 -13.11
C HIS A 64 -1.51 -12.53 -13.00
N GLU A 65 -0.21 -12.79 -13.17
CA GLU A 65 0.80 -11.74 -13.27
C GLU A 65 0.90 -11.21 -14.71
N THR A 66 1.55 -10.05 -14.88
CA THR A 66 1.62 -9.38 -16.20
C THR A 66 2.57 -10.09 -17.18
N PRO A 67 2.40 -9.97 -18.51
CA PRO A 67 3.36 -10.55 -19.48
C PRO A 67 4.78 -10.00 -19.34
N ILE A 68 4.91 -8.72 -19.00
CA ILE A 68 6.20 -8.10 -18.70
C ILE A 68 6.81 -8.75 -17.45
N GLY A 69 6.01 -8.95 -16.41
CA GLY A 69 6.40 -9.70 -15.21
C GLY A 69 6.83 -11.13 -15.56
N LEU A 70 6.06 -11.86 -16.36
CA LEU A 70 6.37 -13.21 -16.84
C LEU A 70 7.74 -13.26 -17.52
N PHE A 71 8.02 -12.34 -18.45
CA PHE A 71 9.32 -12.26 -19.13
C PHE A 71 10.46 -12.02 -18.15
N ILE A 72 10.30 -11.06 -17.24
CA ILE A 72 11.30 -10.75 -16.20
C ILE A 72 11.52 -11.95 -15.29
N PHE A 73 10.45 -12.57 -14.77
CA PHE A 73 10.55 -13.71 -13.86
C PHE A 73 11.11 -14.95 -14.54
N ASN A 74 10.84 -15.17 -15.84
CA ASN A 74 11.49 -16.22 -16.62
C ASN A 74 13.01 -15.98 -16.68
N PHE A 75 13.41 -14.75 -17.04
CA PHE A 75 14.83 -14.38 -17.06
C PHE A 75 15.50 -14.59 -15.70
N LEU A 76 14.86 -14.17 -14.61
CA LEU A 76 15.37 -14.32 -13.25
C LEU A 76 15.49 -15.81 -12.85
N GLN A 77 14.50 -16.64 -13.15
CA GLN A 77 14.52 -18.07 -12.80
C GLN A 77 15.55 -18.86 -13.62
N LEU A 78 15.81 -18.46 -14.87
CA LEU A 78 16.81 -19.08 -15.72
C LEU A 78 18.26 -18.75 -15.30
N HIS A 79 18.52 -17.51 -14.85
CA HIS A 79 19.89 -17.04 -14.62
C HIS A 79 20.29 -16.95 -13.14
N LEU A 80 19.33 -16.83 -12.21
CA LEU A 80 19.65 -16.63 -10.80
C LEU A 80 19.50 -17.93 -10.00
N PRO A 81 20.55 -18.39 -9.30
CA PRO A 81 20.40 -19.44 -8.30
C PRO A 81 19.56 -18.95 -7.11
N GLN A 82 18.99 -19.88 -6.37
CA GLN A 82 18.04 -19.59 -5.28
C GLN A 82 18.57 -18.58 -4.24
N TRP A 83 19.85 -18.66 -3.85
CA TRP A 83 20.43 -17.74 -2.88
C TRP A 83 20.50 -16.29 -3.39
N LEU A 84 20.73 -16.11 -4.70
CA LEU A 84 20.78 -14.80 -5.33
C LEU A 84 19.37 -14.24 -5.54
N LEU A 85 18.39 -15.11 -5.81
CA LEU A 85 16.98 -14.75 -5.80
C LEU A 85 16.56 -14.24 -4.42
N PHE A 86 16.90 -14.94 -3.34
CA PHE A 86 16.59 -14.49 -1.98
C PHE A 86 17.24 -13.15 -1.67
N SER A 87 18.49 -12.98 -2.09
CA SER A 87 19.21 -11.71 -1.94
C SER A 87 18.54 -10.57 -2.72
N LEU A 88 18.00 -10.83 -3.91
CA LEU A 88 17.24 -9.87 -4.70
C LEU A 88 15.99 -9.40 -3.96
N PHE A 89 15.17 -10.32 -3.43
CA PHE A 89 13.97 -9.96 -2.67
C PHE A 89 14.31 -9.12 -1.42
N ILE A 90 15.33 -9.52 -0.67
CA ILE A 90 15.80 -8.75 0.49
C ILE A 90 16.27 -7.36 0.06
N PHE A 91 17.07 -7.28 -1.01
CA PHE A 91 17.57 -6.01 -1.53
C PHE A 91 16.44 -5.08 -1.96
N THR A 92 15.46 -5.58 -2.70
CA THR A 92 14.26 -4.83 -3.13
C THR A 92 13.46 -4.34 -1.92
N ASP A 93 13.29 -5.16 -0.89
CA ASP A 93 12.57 -4.78 0.32
C ASP A 93 13.32 -3.71 1.14
N LEU A 94 14.65 -3.83 1.29
CA LEU A 94 15.48 -2.81 1.92
C LEU A 94 15.48 -1.50 1.11
N LEU A 95 15.55 -1.58 -0.22
CA LEU A 95 15.47 -0.41 -1.10
C LEU A 95 14.13 0.33 -0.93
N THR A 96 13.03 -0.41 -0.80
CA THR A 96 11.71 0.15 -0.51
C THR A 96 11.73 0.98 0.78
N ALA A 97 12.30 0.43 1.86
CA ALA A 97 12.40 1.14 3.14
C ALA A 97 13.22 2.44 3.04
N LEU A 98 14.27 2.44 2.22
CA LEU A 98 15.12 3.60 1.96
C LEU A 98 14.36 4.68 1.20
N LEU A 99 13.62 4.30 0.15
CA LEU A 99 12.80 5.23 -0.62
C LEU A 99 11.68 5.84 0.23
N LEU A 100 11.01 5.05 1.06
CA LEU A 100 10.01 5.54 2.02
C LEU A 100 10.62 6.52 3.04
N GLY A 101 11.85 6.27 3.49
CA GLY A 101 12.59 7.22 4.32
C GLY A 101 12.82 8.56 3.61
N PHE A 102 13.19 8.53 2.33
CA PHE A 102 13.31 9.76 1.53
C PHE A 102 11.98 10.45 1.31
N THR A 103 10.89 9.70 1.11
CA THR A 103 9.53 10.26 1.00
C THR A 103 9.18 10.98 2.30
N ALA A 104 9.49 10.37 3.46
CA ALA A 104 9.24 10.97 4.76
C ALA A 104 10.06 12.25 4.99
N LYS A 105 11.35 12.23 4.63
CA LYS A 105 12.22 13.40 4.70
C LYS A 105 11.64 14.58 3.91
N GLN A 106 11.27 14.33 2.65
CA GLN A 106 10.71 15.34 1.76
C GLN A 106 9.33 15.81 2.24
N TYR A 107 8.52 14.85 2.65
CA TYR A 107 7.33 14.92 3.49
C TYR A 107 7.36 16.06 4.51
N THR A 108 8.16 15.80 5.53
CA THR A 108 8.33 16.64 6.71
C THR A 108 8.94 17.99 6.37
N THR A 109 9.84 18.05 5.38
CA THR A 109 10.41 19.33 4.93
C THR A 109 9.33 20.24 4.34
N GLU A 110 8.42 19.68 3.53
CA GLU A 110 7.29 20.42 2.97
C GLU A 110 6.32 20.88 4.07
N LEU A 111 6.06 20.06 5.09
CA LEU A 111 5.23 20.46 6.23
C LEU A 111 5.83 21.62 7.02
N ILE A 112 7.14 21.58 7.28
CA ILE A 112 7.86 22.64 8.01
C ILE A 112 7.85 23.94 7.20
N SER A 113 8.08 23.88 5.89
CA SER A 113 8.07 25.08 5.05
C SER A 113 6.69 25.75 5.05
N ARG A 114 5.62 24.97 4.91
CA ARG A 114 4.23 25.47 4.99
C ARG A 114 3.90 26.07 6.35
N LYS A 115 4.49 25.55 7.43
CA LYS A 115 4.32 26.08 8.79
C LYS A 115 4.99 27.45 8.92
N LYS A 116 6.23 27.59 8.45
CA LYS A 116 6.98 28.87 8.43
C LYS A 116 6.25 29.94 7.61
N GLU A 117 5.77 29.60 6.41
CA GLU A 117 4.98 30.51 5.57
C GLU A 117 3.66 31.00 6.24
N ARG A 118 3.15 30.28 7.24
CA ARG A 118 1.99 30.72 8.04
C ARG A 118 2.43 31.57 9.23
N GLU A 119 3.50 31.19 9.92
CA GLU A 119 4.03 31.93 11.07
C GLU A 119 4.56 33.32 10.66
N GLU A 120 5.22 33.44 9.50
CA GLU A 120 5.62 34.72 8.90
C GLU A 120 4.45 35.68 8.62
N LYS A 121 3.22 35.16 8.52
CA LYS A 121 2.00 35.99 8.36
C LYS A 121 1.38 36.41 9.69
N THR A 122 1.91 35.94 10.81
CA THR A 122 1.29 36.05 12.14
C THR A 122 2.18 36.76 13.18
N ASP A 123 3.24 37.47 12.75
CA ASP A 123 4.13 38.32 13.58
C ASP A 123 4.76 37.64 14.83
N ASP A 124 4.84 36.31 14.86
CA ASP A 124 5.44 35.58 15.99
C ASP A 124 6.81 35.01 15.57
N GLU A 125 7.85 35.85 15.67
CA GLU A 125 9.22 35.49 15.31
C GLU A 125 9.94 34.74 16.45
N ASN A 126 10.64 33.67 16.04
CA ASN A 126 11.67 32.93 16.76
C ASN A 126 11.22 31.79 17.69
N ARG A 127 11.27 30.57 17.13
CA ARG A 127 11.82 29.33 17.74
C ARG A 127 11.75 28.22 16.67
N GLY A 128 12.87 27.59 16.25
CA GLY A 128 12.67 26.30 15.52
C GLY A 128 13.81 25.65 14.73
N GLY A 129 14.96 26.30 14.49
CA GLY A 129 15.97 25.72 13.58
C GLY A 129 16.52 24.34 14.00
N GLN A 130 16.72 24.13 15.30
CA GLN A 130 17.25 22.86 15.85
C GLN A 130 16.18 21.76 15.96
N ASP A 131 14.93 22.13 16.25
CA ASP A 131 13.81 21.19 16.39
C ASP A 131 13.37 20.64 15.02
N ASP A 132 13.46 21.47 13.97
CA ASP A 132 13.09 21.10 12.59
C ASP A 132 13.98 19.95 12.05
N ALA A 133 15.31 20.09 12.17
CA ALA A 133 16.25 19.07 11.70
C ALA A 133 16.06 17.74 12.45
N THR A 134 15.78 17.82 13.74
CA THR A 134 15.50 16.67 14.60
C THR A 134 14.18 16.00 14.19
N ALA A 135 13.14 16.76 13.89
CA ALA A 135 11.85 16.25 13.43
C ALA A 135 11.97 15.51 12.08
N ILE A 136 12.72 16.06 11.12
CA ILE A 136 12.98 15.45 9.81
C ILE A 136 13.74 14.12 9.97
N TYR A 137 14.79 14.09 10.80
CA TYR A 137 15.54 12.86 11.05
C TYR A 137 14.64 11.80 11.70
N THR A 138 13.86 12.20 12.69
CA THR A 138 12.98 11.31 13.45
C THR A 138 11.89 10.70 12.57
N SER A 139 11.25 11.49 11.71
CA SER A 139 10.23 10.98 10.77
C SER A 139 10.83 10.00 9.76
N THR A 140 11.98 10.35 9.18
CA THR A 140 12.74 9.49 8.25
C THR A 140 13.07 8.15 8.89
N MET A 141 13.63 8.18 10.11
CA MET A 141 14.04 6.97 10.83
C MET A 141 12.83 6.10 11.21
N TYR A 142 11.75 6.69 11.71
CA TYR A 142 10.58 5.91 12.14
C TYR A 142 9.80 5.31 10.98
N VAL A 143 9.67 5.99 9.84
CA VAL A 143 9.02 5.41 8.65
C VAL A 143 9.85 4.24 8.11
N SER A 144 11.17 4.43 7.94
CA SER A 144 12.04 3.33 7.49
C SER A 144 12.06 2.17 8.49
N ALA A 145 12.15 2.43 9.80
CA ALA A 145 12.11 1.39 10.82
C ALA A 145 10.75 0.68 10.88
N GLY A 146 9.65 1.44 10.73
CA GLY A 146 8.29 0.91 10.68
C GLY A 146 8.10 -0.07 9.52
N TYR A 147 8.68 0.20 8.35
CA TYR A 147 8.67 -0.74 7.23
C TYR A 147 9.58 -1.96 7.50
N LEU A 148 10.82 -1.72 7.90
CA LEU A 148 11.84 -2.77 8.07
C LEU A 148 11.47 -3.81 9.12
N PHE A 149 10.86 -3.39 10.22
CA PHE A 149 10.53 -4.26 11.36
C PHE A 149 9.04 -4.62 11.45
N SER A 150 8.22 -4.22 10.46
CA SER A 150 6.84 -4.68 10.39
C SER A 150 6.79 -6.19 10.18
N PRO A 151 6.12 -6.97 11.05
CA PRO A 151 6.02 -8.41 10.89
C PRO A 151 5.35 -8.77 9.57
N TYR A 152 4.38 -7.96 9.12
CA TYR A 152 3.70 -8.18 7.85
C TYR A 152 4.63 -8.08 6.64
N ILE A 153 5.53 -7.09 6.63
CA ILE A 153 6.51 -6.90 5.56
C ILE A 153 7.56 -8.00 5.57
N ILE A 154 8.04 -8.40 6.76
CA ILE A 154 8.99 -9.50 6.90
C ILE A 154 8.39 -10.79 6.34
N LEU A 155 7.15 -11.14 6.74
CA LEU A 155 6.46 -12.32 6.24
C LEU A 155 6.22 -12.26 4.73
N ASN A 156 5.85 -11.09 4.21
CA ASN A 156 5.67 -10.85 2.78
C ASN A 156 6.96 -11.11 1.97
N CYS A 157 8.09 -10.60 2.45
CA CYS A 157 9.40 -10.81 1.83
C CYS A 157 9.85 -12.27 1.92
N VAL A 158 9.71 -12.91 3.08
CA VAL A 158 10.09 -14.32 3.30
C VAL A 158 9.22 -15.26 2.46
N GLY A 159 7.94 -14.91 2.25
CA GLY A 159 7.02 -15.63 1.39
C GLY A 159 7.32 -15.55 -0.12
N LEU A 160 8.34 -14.80 -0.54
CA LEU A 160 8.72 -14.55 -1.95
C LEU A 160 7.58 -13.95 -2.80
N THR A 161 6.70 -13.19 -2.16
CA THR A 161 5.54 -12.62 -2.85
C THR A 161 5.95 -11.52 -3.84
N THR A 162 5.29 -11.46 -5.00
CA THR A 162 5.55 -10.39 -5.99
C THR A 162 5.17 -9.00 -5.46
N THR A 163 4.43 -8.94 -4.36
CA THR A 163 4.10 -7.70 -3.64
C THR A 163 5.33 -6.95 -3.15
N VAL A 164 6.48 -7.60 -2.95
CA VAL A 164 7.76 -6.91 -2.66
C VAL A 164 8.13 -5.93 -3.79
N PHE A 165 7.98 -6.34 -5.05
CA PHE A 165 8.21 -5.45 -6.20
C PHE A 165 7.12 -4.38 -6.31
N THR A 166 5.87 -4.71 -5.98
CA THR A 166 4.78 -3.71 -5.97
C THR A 166 5.02 -2.64 -4.91
N ASN A 167 5.52 -3.02 -3.73
CA ASN A 167 5.86 -2.11 -2.64
C ASN A 167 7.00 -1.17 -3.05
N LEU A 168 8.00 -1.69 -3.77
CA LEU A 168 9.04 -0.85 -4.37
C LEU A 168 8.41 0.18 -5.33
N LEU A 169 7.55 -0.25 -6.26
CA LEU A 169 6.89 0.65 -7.20
C LEU A 169 6.01 1.70 -6.50
N TYR A 170 5.27 1.34 -5.44
CA TYR A 170 4.54 2.30 -4.62
C TYR A 170 5.47 3.31 -3.97
N SER A 171 6.61 2.87 -3.41
CA SER A 171 7.58 3.79 -2.81
C SER A 171 8.20 4.76 -3.84
N ILE A 172 8.47 4.29 -5.06
CA ILE A 172 8.93 5.11 -6.19
C ILE A 172 7.84 6.13 -6.57
N ALA A 173 6.57 5.71 -6.65
CA ALA A 173 5.46 6.61 -6.93
C ALA A 173 5.33 7.69 -5.85
N LEU A 174 5.41 7.32 -4.57
CA LEU A 174 5.31 8.28 -3.47
C LEU A 174 6.44 9.31 -3.50
N ILE A 175 7.71 8.89 -3.65
CA ILE A 175 8.84 9.84 -3.74
C ILE A 175 8.78 10.70 -5.00
N SER A 176 8.37 10.15 -6.15
CA SER A 176 8.29 10.90 -7.40
C SER A 176 7.19 11.95 -7.35
N MET A 177 6.05 11.63 -6.71
CA MET A 177 4.95 12.57 -6.47
C MET A 177 5.41 13.72 -5.57
N THR A 178 6.08 13.43 -4.44
CA THR A 178 6.57 14.49 -3.55
C THR A 178 7.63 15.38 -4.21
N ARG A 179 8.41 14.84 -5.18
CA ARG A 179 9.37 15.59 -6.02
C ARG A 179 8.74 16.28 -7.22
N SER A 180 7.42 16.17 -7.43
CA SER A 180 6.73 16.69 -8.61
C SER A 180 7.33 16.19 -9.93
N SER A 181 7.97 15.02 -9.94
CA SER A 181 8.57 14.45 -11.14
C SER A 181 7.50 13.77 -11.99
N ILE A 182 7.19 14.35 -13.14
CA ILE A 182 6.14 13.85 -14.05
C ILE A 182 6.50 12.44 -14.55
N PHE A 183 7.69 12.26 -15.14
CA PHE A 183 8.10 11.01 -15.77
C PHE A 183 8.09 9.81 -14.82
N TRP A 184 8.77 9.91 -13.67
CA TRP A 184 8.86 8.82 -12.71
C TRP A 184 7.51 8.50 -12.05
N SER A 185 6.66 9.51 -11.83
CA SER A 185 5.31 9.29 -11.32
C SER A 185 4.42 8.59 -12.34
N CYS A 186 4.44 9.02 -13.61
CA CYS A 186 3.71 8.34 -14.68
C CYS A 186 4.19 6.89 -14.83
N LEU A 187 5.50 6.65 -14.93
CA LEU A 187 6.05 5.32 -15.14
C LEU A 187 5.69 4.35 -14.00
N SER A 188 5.90 4.75 -12.74
CA SER A 188 5.61 3.91 -11.58
C SER A 188 4.12 3.61 -11.43
N ILE A 189 3.26 4.62 -11.60
CA ILE A 189 1.80 4.43 -11.53
C ILE A 189 1.33 3.57 -12.71
N SER A 190 1.84 3.77 -13.93
CA SER A 190 1.46 2.93 -15.09
C SER A 190 1.84 1.46 -14.89
N LEU A 191 3.04 1.17 -14.36
CA LEU A 191 3.45 -0.19 -14.01
C LEU A 191 2.58 -0.80 -12.91
N LEU A 192 2.25 -0.04 -11.86
CA LEU A 192 1.34 -0.47 -10.80
C LEU A 192 -0.07 -0.75 -11.32
N THR A 193 -0.58 0.08 -12.23
CA THR A 193 -1.91 -0.12 -12.82
C THR A 193 -1.97 -1.36 -13.69
N LEU A 194 -0.90 -1.67 -14.42
CA LEU A 194 -0.80 -2.89 -15.21
C LEU A 194 -0.88 -4.14 -14.31
N GLN A 195 -0.33 -4.08 -13.09
CA GLN A 195 -0.28 -5.23 -12.18
C GLN A 195 -1.53 -5.39 -11.30
N GLN A 196 -2.07 -4.30 -10.70
CA GLN A 196 -3.12 -4.41 -9.66
C GLN A 196 -4.34 -3.50 -9.87
N LEU A 197 -4.49 -2.82 -11.01
CA LEU A 197 -5.62 -1.93 -11.40
C LEU A 197 -5.89 -0.74 -10.46
N TYR A 198 -6.23 -0.97 -9.18
CA TYR A 198 -6.58 0.02 -8.16
C TYR A 198 -5.55 1.16 -7.93
N PRO A 199 -4.23 0.96 -8.12
CA PRO A 199 -3.25 2.03 -7.98
C PRO A 199 -3.45 3.22 -8.93
N ILE A 200 -4.34 3.09 -9.92
CA ILE A 200 -4.75 4.21 -10.79
C ILE A 200 -5.26 5.40 -9.99
N SER A 201 -5.81 5.16 -8.79
CA SER A 201 -6.23 6.19 -7.84
C SER A 201 -5.11 7.17 -7.48
N LEU A 202 -3.84 6.75 -7.47
CA LEU A 202 -2.68 7.58 -7.17
C LEU A 202 -2.39 8.65 -8.23
N VAL A 203 -3.01 8.57 -9.42
CA VAL A 203 -2.98 9.64 -10.42
C VAL A 203 -3.51 10.95 -9.83
N VAL A 204 -4.53 10.89 -8.99
CA VAL A 204 -5.15 12.09 -8.41
C VAL A 204 -4.20 12.87 -7.49
N PRO A 205 -3.59 12.29 -6.44
CA PRO A 205 -2.60 12.99 -5.62
C PRO A 205 -1.36 13.40 -6.43
N ALA A 206 -0.93 12.63 -7.43
CA ALA A 206 0.18 13.00 -8.31
C ALA A 206 -0.10 14.31 -9.08
N ILE A 207 -1.30 14.41 -9.67
CA ILE A 207 -1.75 15.60 -10.38
C ILE A 207 -1.83 16.81 -9.43
N ILE A 208 -2.30 16.61 -8.19
CA ILE A 208 -2.37 17.69 -7.19
C ILE A 208 -0.97 18.20 -6.84
N TYR A 209 0.01 17.32 -6.65
CA TYR A 209 1.41 17.69 -6.41
C TYR A 209 2.00 18.51 -7.57
N ILE A 210 1.83 18.03 -8.81
CA ILE A 210 2.33 18.71 -10.01
C ILE A 210 1.64 20.06 -10.19
N ALA A 211 0.33 20.14 -9.93
CA ALA A 211 -0.44 21.37 -10.01
C ALA A 211 0.00 22.43 -9.00
N ARG A 212 0.54 22.00 -7.86
CA ARG A 212 1.05 22.88 -6.80
C ARG A 212 2.45 23.40 -7.10
N SER A 213 3.28 22.60 -7.77
CA SER A 213 4.69 22.94 -8.05
C SER A 213 4.84 24.20 -8.91
N ASP A 214 4.06 24.32 -9.99
CA ASP A 214 4.16 25.43 -10.95
C ASP A 214 2.80 26.08 -11.22
N SER A 215 2.50 27.15 -10.50
CA SER A 215 1.23 27.89 -10.66
C SER A 215 1.03 28.48 -12.06
N LYS A 216 2.12 28.95 -12.71
CA LYS A 216 2.09 29.56 -14.05
C LYS A 216 1.81 28.57 -15.18
N GLN A 217 2.28 27.32 -15.04
CA GLN A 217 2.20 26.29 -16.10
C GLN A 217 1.30 25.11 -15.72
N ARG A 218 0.48 25.26 -14.67
CA ARG A 218 -0.40 24.23 -14.12
C ARG A 218 -1.17 23.44 -15.19
N LYS A 219 -1.92 24.13 -16.07
CA LYS A 219 -2.74 23.46 -17.10
C LYS A 219 -1.87 22.60 -18.04
N ARG A 220 -0.73 23.14 -18.47
CA ARG A 220 0.21 22.43 -19.35
C ARG A 220 0.78 21.20 -18.66
N ASN A 221 1.26 21.33 -17.43
CA ASN A 221 1.87 20.21 -16.70
C ASN A 221 0.85 19.10 -16.41
N ILE A 222 -0.41 19.43 -16.15
CA ILE A 222 -1.50 18.44 -16.00
C ILE A 222 -1.75 17.72 -17.34
N ILE A 223 -1.86 18.45 -18.44
CA ILE A 223 -2.07 17.85 -19.77
C ILE A 223 -0.89 16.94 -20.13
N VAL A 224 0.35 17.39 -19.89
CA VAL A 224 1.56 16.58 -20.11
C VAL A 224 1.55 15.33 -19.25
N PHE A 225 1.17 15.43 -17.97
CA PHE A 225 1.08 14.27 -17.09
C PHE A 225 0.05 13.26 -17.59
N VAL A 226 -1.17 13.70 -17.93
CA VAL A 226 -2.24 12.81 -18.41
C VAL A 226 -1.85 12.17 -19.74
N ALA A 227 -1.30 12.95 -20.68
CA ALA A 227 -0.85 12.44 -21.97
C ALA A 227 0.31 11.44 -21.82
N LEU A 228 1.28 11.72 -20.95
CA LEU A 228 2.41 10.82 -20.69
C LEU A 228 1.97 9.53 -19.97
N PHE A 229 1.06 9.64 -18.99
CA PHE A 229 0.51 8.48 -18.31
C PHE A 229 -0.26 7.58 -19.29
N ALA A 230 -1.12 8.17 -20.11
CA ALA A 230 -1.88 7.44 -21.12
C ALA A 230 -0.95 6.79 -22.16
N SER A 231 0.07 7.51 -22.65
CA SER A 231 1.01 6.94 -23.62
C SER A 231 1.84 5.81 -23.02
N MET A 232 2.35 5.95 -21.80
CA MET A 232 3.09 4.89 -21.11
C MET A 232 2.23 3.66 -20.86
N LEU A 233 0.98 3.85 -20.43
CA LEU A 233 0.07 2.73 -20.21
C LEU A 233 -0.23 1.98 -21.52
N ILE A 234 -0.53 2.70 -22.61
CA ILE A 234 -0.76 2.10 -23.94
C ILE A 234 0.50 1.35 -24.41
N SER A 235 1.69 1.95 -24.25
CA SER A 235 2.95 1.29 -24.60
C SER A 235 3.18 0.02 -23.80
N LEU A 236 2.88 0.00 -22.49
CA LEU A 236 3.01 -1.20 -21.66
C LEU A 236 2.04 -2.32 -22.07
N PHE A 237 0.78 -1.98 -22.41
CA PHE A 237 -0.17 -2.95 -22.96
C PHE A 237 0.30 -3.48 -24.33
N TYR A 238 0.86 -2.63 -25.19
CA TYR A 238 1.39 -3.04 -26.48
C TYR A 238 2.62 -3.95 -26.35
N ILE A 239 3.55 -3.65 -25.44
CA ILE A 239 4.69 -4.52 -25.12
C ILE A 239 4.18 -5.86 -24.58
N SER A 240 3.17 -5.85 -23.71
CA SER A 240 2.55 -7.06 -23.17
C SER A 240 1.91 -7.92 -24.26
N TYR A 241 1.24 -7.29 -25.24
CA TYR A 241 0.71 -7.96 -26.42
C TYR A 241 1.83 -8.53 -27.30
N TYR A 242 2.93 -7.81 -27.49
CA TYR A 242 4.07 -8.30 -28.28
C TYR A 242 4.73 -9.54 -27.65
N ILE A 243 4.81 -9.61 -26.32
CA ILE A 243 5.38 -10.75 -25.60
C ILE A 243 4.52 -12.01 -25.77
N MET A 244 3.19 -11.88 -25.65
CA MET A 244 2.28 -13.04 -25.69
C MET A 244 1.71 -13.37 -27.07
N GLY A 245 1.65 -12.39 -27.98
CA GLY A 245 0.96 -12.51 -29.27
C GLY A 245 -0.57 -12.52 -29.17
N SER A 246 -1.15 -12.27 -28.00
CA SER A 246 -2.60 -12.30 -27.77
C SER A 246 -3.04 -11.29 -26.70
N TRP A 247 -4.35 -10.98 -26.66
CA TRP A 247 -4.97 -10.14 -25.64
C TRP A 247 -5.54 -10.95 -24.46
N SER A 248 -5.33 -12.28 -24.42
CA SER A 248 -5.87 -13.15 -23.37
C SER A 248 -5.42 -12.73 -21.97
N PHE A 249 -4.20 -12.18 -21.85
CA PHE A 249 -3.67 -11.69 -20.59
C PHE A 249 -4.51 -10.58 -19.95
N VAL A 250 -5.21 -9.73 -20.74
CA VAL A 250 -6.02 -8.63 -20.18
C VAL A 250 -7.19 -9.19 -19.37
N TRP A 251 -7.86 -10.20 -19.92
CA TRP A 251 -8.95 -10.89 -19.23
C TRP A 251 -8.44 -11.62 -17.99
N ASN A 252 -7.31 -12.34 -18.11
CA ASN A 252 -6.78 -13.14 -17.01
C ASN A 252 -6.05 -12.33 -15.92
N THR A 253 -5.73 -11.06 -16.16
CA THR A 253 -5.13 -10.16 -15.15
C THR A 253 -6.19 -9.20 -14.61
N HIS A 254 -6.68 -8.28 -15.45
CA HIS A 254 -7.62 -7.24 -15.04
C HIS A 254 -9.04 -7.79 -14.92
N GLY A 255 -9.46 -8.65 -15.85
CA GLY A 255 -10.76 -9.32 -15.75
C GLY A 255 -10.83 -10.22 -14.52
N PHE A 256 -9.75 -10.90 -14.15
CA PHE A 256 -9.67 -11.71 -12.93
C PHE A 256 -9.83 -10.86 -11.64
N ILE A 257 -9.22 -9.67 -11.59
CA ILE A 257 -9.40 -8.72 -10.48
C ILE A 257 -10.85 -8.25 -10.40
N LEU A 258 -11.47 -7.95 -11.53
CA LEU A 258 -12.82 -7.40 -11.59
C LEU A 258 -13.92 -8.44 -11.33
N THR A 259 -13.78 -9.67 -11.85
CA THR A 259 -14.81 -10.73 -11.78
C THR A 259 -14.67 -11.66 -10.58
N VAL A 260 -13.52 -11.61 -9.90
CA VAL A 260 -13.17 -12.35 -8.68
C VAL A 260 -13.62 -13.83 -8.74
N PRO A 261 -13.07 -14.62 -9.67
CA PRO A 261 -13.47 -16.01 -9.84
C PRO A 261 -12.85 -16.94 -8.78
N ASP A 262 -11.68 -16.59 -8.22
CA ASP A 262 -11.03 -17.39 -7.18
C ASP A 262 -11.51 -16.95 -5.79
N LEU A 263 -12.22 -17.85 -5.10
CA LEU A 263 -12.76 -17.61 -3.77
C LEU A 263 -11.96 -18.33 -2.67
N ARG A 264 -10.69 -18.68 -2.96
CA ARG A 264 -9.79 -19.21 -1.93
C ARG A 264 -9.66 -18.22 -0.76
N PRO A 265 -9.61 -18.73 0.48
CA PRO A 265 -9.46 -17.88 1.65
C PRO A 265 -8.26 -16.97 1.56
N ASN A 266 -8.43 -15.73 1.98
CA ASN A 266 -7.38 -14.72 2.11
C ASN A 266 -7.78 -13.73 3.22
N VAL A 267 -7.05 -12.62 3.39
CA VAL A 267 -7.36 -11.60 4.42
C VAL A 267 -8.44 -10.60 3.99
N GLY A 268 -8.98 -10.74 2.79
CA GLY A 268 -9.93 -9.83 2.18
C GLY A 268 -11.39 -10.16 2.42
N LEU A 269 -12.24 -9.23 1.98
CA LEU A 269 -13.69 -9.30 2.17
C LEU A 269 -14.42 -10.15 1.13
N TYR A 270 -13.80 -10.37 -0.03
CA TYR A 270 -14.49 -10.94 -1.19
C TYR A 270 -14.74 -12.45 -1.05
N TRP A 271 -13.70 -13.22 -0.69
CA TRP A 271 -13.70 -14.68 -0.83
C TRP A 271 -14.90 -15.35 -0.13
N TYR A 272 -15.18 -14.96 1.11
CA TYR A 272 -16.25 -15.56 1.91
C TYR A 272 -17.61 -14.98 1.53
N PHE A 273 -17.72 -13.65 1.37
CA PHE A 273 -18.96 -13.00 0.98
C PHE A 273 -19.51 -13.56 -0.34
N PHE A 274 -18.66 -13.71 -1.36
CA PHE A 274 -19.07 -14.27 -2.66
C PHE A 274 -19.22 -15.80 -2.65
N THR A 275 -18.77 -16.49 -1.60
CA THR A 275 -19.11 -17.90 -1.39
C THR A 275 -20.54 -18.05 -0.87
N GLU A 276 -21.05 -17.09 -0.09
CA GLU A 276 -22.40 -17.14 0.49
C GLU A 276 -23.49 -16.54 -0.41
N VAL A 277 -23.14 -15.60 -1.29
CA VAL A 277 -24.11 -14.91 -2.16
C VAL A 277 -24.61 -15.83 -3.27
N PHE A 278 -25.93 -15.80 -3.51
CA PHE A 278 -26.55 -16.49 -4.63
C PHE A 278 -25.98 -16.03 -5.98
N GLU A 279 -25.72 -16.98 -6.88
CA GLU A 279 -25.13 -16.72 -8.19
C GLU A 279 -25.88 -15.65 -8.99
N HIS A 280 -27.21 -15.63 -8.88
CA HIS A 280 -28.07 -14.67 -9.58
C HIS A 280 -27.77 -13.20 -9.21
N PHE A 281 -27.35 -12.95 -7.97
CA PHE A 281 -27.03 -11.60 -7.48
C PHE A 281 -25.52 -11.28 -7.50
N ARG A 282 -24.68 -12.26 -7.84
CA ARG A 282 -23.21 -12.11 -7.79
C ARG A 282 -22.72 -10.89 -8.58
N TRP A 283 -23.22 -10.69 -9.80
CA TRP A 283 -22.81 -9.56 -10.65
C TRP A 283 -23.15 -8.19 -10.04
N LEU A 284 -24.30 -8.07 -9.37
CA LEU A 284 -24.71 -6.84 -8.69
C LEU A 284 -23.72 -6.49 -7.57
N PHE A 285 -23.37 -7.47 -6.75
CA PHE A 285 -22.45 -7.27 -5.64
C PHE A 285 -21.01 -7.04 -6.09
N ILE A 286 -20.54 -7.75 -7.13
CA ILE A 286 -19.24 -7.48 -7.75
C ILE A 286 -19.17 -6.02 -8.20
N ALA A 287 -20.17 -5.56 -8.96
CA ALA A 287 -20.22 -4.17 -9.41
C ALA A 287 -20.20 -3.18 -8.23
N SER A 288 -20.99 -3.45 -7.19
CA SER A 288 -21.04 -2.62 -5.97
C SER A 288 -19.66 -2.52 -5.28
N PHE A 289 -18.99 -3.65 -5.07
CA PHE A 289 -17.68 -3.68 -4.42
C PHE A 289 -16.61 -2.98 -5.26
N GLN A 290 -16.59 -3.20 -6.58
CA GLN A 290 -15.63 -2.55 -7.49
C GLN A 290 -15.86 -1.03 -7.58
N ILE A 291 -17.11 -0.58 -7.64
CA ILE A 291 -17.45 0.85 -7.60
C ILE A 291 -17.01 1.48 -6.27
N ASN A 292 -17.13 0.74 -5.16
CA ASN A 292 -16.71 1.21 -3.85
C ASN A 292 -15.21 1.51 -3.79
N VAL A 293 -14.38 0.57 -4.22
CA VAL A 293 -12.91 0.73 -4.26
C VAL A 293 -12.49 1.76 -5.29
N GLY A 294 -13.09 1.71 -6.49
CA GLY A 294 -12.61 2.43 -7.66
C GLY A 294 -13.12 3.86 -7.81
N LEU A 295 -14.27 4.22 -7.24
CA LEU A 295 -14.90 5.53 -7.48
C LEU A 295 -15.43 6.20 -6.22
N LEU A 296 -16.19 5.50 -5.38
CA LEU A 296 -16.95 6.12 -4.29
C LEU A 296 -16.08 6.84 -3.28
N TYR A 297 -14.93 6.26 -2.89
CA TYR A 297 -14.03 6.92 -1.96
C TYR A 297 -13.07 7.91 -2.63
N ILE A 298 -12.71 7.70 -3.90
CA ILE A 298 -11.73 8.53 -4.60
C ILE A 298 -12.23 9.98 -4.69
N VAL A 299 -13.45 10.19 -5.19
CA VAL A 299 -13.92 11.55 -5.50
C VAL A 299 -14.08 12.42 -4.23
N PRO A 300 -14.77 11.99 -3.16
CA PRO A 300 -14.95 12.81 -1.97
C PRO A 300 -13.64 13.10 -1.23
N LEU A 301 -12.75 12.10 -1.13
CA LEU A 301 -11.45 12.29 -0.48
C LEU A 301 -10.56 13.24 -1.27
N ALA A 302 -10.55 13.15 -2.61
CA ALA A 302 -9.82 14.09 -3.45
C ALA A 302 -10.26 15.54 -3.24
N LEU A 303 -11.56 15.76 -3.13
CA LEU A 303 -12.12 17.10 -2.89
C LEU A 303 -11.76 17.62 -1.49
N ARG A 304 -11.86 16.76 -0.47
CA ARG A 304 -11.59 17.13 0.93
C ARG A 304 -10.11 17.37 1.20
N LEU A 305 -9.24 16.44 0.78
CA LEU A 305 -7.81 16.41 1.10
C LEU A 305 -6.93 17.07 0.03
N ARG A 306 -7.50 17.90 -0.84
CA ARG A 306 -6.76 18.61 -1.91
C ARG A 306 -5.57 19.43 -1.43
N HIS A 307 -5.58 19.85 -0.16
CA HIS A 307 -4.50 20.64 0.44
C HIS A 307 -3.32 19.77 0.93
N ASP A 308 -3.58 18.49 1.22
CA ASP A 308 -2.61 17.52 1.71
C ASP A 308 -2.60 16.25 0.85
N PRO A 309 -1.99 16.32 -0.36
CA PRO A 309 -1.97 15.20 -1.31
C PRO A 309 -1.25 13.95 -0.80
N MET A 310 -0.29 14.06 0.13
CA MET A 310 0.30 12.88 0.77
C MET A 310 -0.70 12.14 1.66
N LEU A 311 -1.55 12.86 2.39
CA LEU A 311 -2.60 12.26 3.22
C LEU A 311 -3.66 11.59 2.35
N LEU A 312 -3.96 12.20 1.20
CA LEU A 312 -4.82 11.60 0.18
C LEU A 312 -4.23 10.29 -0.37
N ALA A 313 -2.95 10.28 -0.74
CA ALA A 313 -2.27 9.07 -1.22
C ALA A 313 -2.24 7.96 -0.16
N PHE A 314 -1.94 8.31 1.10
CA PHE A 314 -2.02 7.39 2.23
C PHE A 314 -3.43 6.79 2.39
N SER A 315 -4.47 7.62 2.28
CA SER A 315 -5.86 7.18 2.40
C SER A 315 -6.25 6.20 1.30
N TYR A 316 -5.82 6.45 0.05
CA TYR A 316 -6.07 5.53 -1.05
C TYR A 316 -5.34 4.20 -0.90
N LEU A 317 -4.09 4.21 -0.42
CA LEU A 317 -3.36 2.98 -0.13
C LEU A 317 -4.06 2.16 0.97
N ALA A 318 -4.54 2.80 2.03
CA ALA A 318 -5.29 2.13 3.09
C ALA A 318 -6.62 1.56 2.59
N ILE A 319 -7.40 2.32 1.81
CA ILE A 319 -8.67 1.86 1.22
C ILE A 319 -8.43 0.70 0.25
N ALA A 320 -7.39 0.78 -0.59
CA ALA A 320 -7.02 -0.31 -1.48
C ALA A 320 -6.61 -1.56 -0.69
N ALA A 321 -5.84 -1.43 0.40
CA ALA A 321 -5.45 -2.57 1.23
C ALA A 321 -6.66 -3.27 1.89
N VAL A 322 -7.67 -2.52 2.30
CA VAL A 322 -8.89 -3.07 2.95
C VAL A 322 -9.85 -3.69 1.93
N PHE A 323 -10.09 -3.00 0.80
CA PHE A 323 -11.20 -3.31 -0.09
C PHE A 323 -10.80 -3.89 -1.46
N LYS A 324 -9.52 -4.11 -1.77
CA LYS A 324 -9.15 -4.79 -3.02
C LYS A 324 -9.61 -6.24 -3.06
N SER A 325 -9.80 -6.80 -4.26
CA SER A 325 -10.28 -8.18 -4.45
C SER A 325 -9.43 -9.25 -3.76
N TYR A 326 -8.10 -9.12 -3.86
CA TYR A 326 -7.14 -10.09 -3.31
C TYR A 326 -6.06 -9.36 -2.48
N PRO A 327 -6.37 -9.00 -1.22
CA PRO A 327 -5.40 -8.38 -0.34
C PRO A 327 -4.50 -9.40 0.34
N CYS A 328 -3.28 -8.97 0.64
CA CYS A 328 -2.34 -9.70 1.46
C CYS A 328 -1.86 -8.83 2.62
N ILE A 329 -1.25 -9.44 3.63
CA ILE A 329 -0.68 -8.69 4.76
C ILE A 329 0.43 -7.73 4.34
N GLY A 330 1.11 -7.98 3.21
CA GLY A 330 2.12 -7.07 2.65
C GLY A 330 1.56 -5.69 2.31
N ASP A 331 0.33 -5.62 1.80
CA ASP A 331 -0.34 -4.35 1.49
C ASP A 331 -0.65 -3.56 2.77
N VAL A 332 -1.12 -4.27 3.79
CA VAL A 332 -1.41 -3.69 5.11
C VAL A 332 -0.13 -3.19 5.76
N GLY A 333 0.93 -3.99 5.72
CA GLY A 333 2.26 -3.62 6.20
C GLY A 333 2.82 -2.37 5.52
N PHE A 334 2.57 -2.21 4.21
CA PHE A 334 3.08 -1.08 3.44
C PHE A 334 2.48 0.24 3.94
N TYR A 335 1.15 0.38 3.95
CA TYR A 335 0.55 1.65 4.38
C TYR A 335 0.74 1.88 5.90
N MET A 336 0.74 0.83 6.71
CA MET A 336 1.02 0.92 8.15
C MET A 336 2.41 1.50 8.43
N SER A 337 3.39 1.24 7.56
CA SER A 337 4.74 1.82 7.70
C SER A 337 4.78 3.34 7.53
N LEU A 338 3.78 3.93 6.87
CA LEU A 338 3.66 5.38 6.67
C LEU A 338 3.04 6.09 7.88
N LEU A 339 2.44 5.37 8.83
CA LEU A 339 1.81 5.93 10.02
C LEU A 339 2.68 6.95 10.79
N PRO A 340 3.99 6.75 10.97
CA PRO A 340 4.83 7.73 11.66
C PRO A 340 4.89 9.12 11.00
N LEU A 341 4.51 9.26 9.73
CA LEU A 341 4.34 10.57 9.07
C LEU A 341 3.27 11.43 9.78
N TRP A 342 2.27 10.77 10.35
CA TRP A 342 1.13 11.38 11.01
C TRP A 342 1.35 11.58 12.52
N LYS A 343 2.60 11.53 13.01
CA LYS A 343 2.93 11.74 14.43
C LYS A 343 2.33 13.03 15.00
N HIS A 344 2.27 14.10 14.19
CA HIS A 344 1.67 15.38 14.59
C HIS A 344 0.14 15.30 14.79
N LEU A 345 -0.53 14.32 14.20
CA LEU A 345 -1.97 14.07 14.32
C LEU A 345 -2.33 13.19 15.51
N TYR A 346 -1.39 12.38 16.04
CA TYR A 346 -1.65 11.44 17.13
C TYR A 346 -2.14 12.09 18.43
N GLN A 347 -1.89 13.38 18.63
CA GLN A 347 -2.45 14.10 19.78
C GLN A 347 -3.98 14.27 19.69
N TYR A 348 -4.53 14.19 18.48
CA TYR A 348 -5.96 14.38 18.19
C TYR A 348 -6.71 13.05 17.92
N THR A 349 -5.99 11.92 17.85
CA THR A 349 -6.59 10.60 17.68
C THR A 349 -7.22 10.12 18.99
N GLN A 350 -8.42 9.55 18.92
CA GLN A 350 -9.19 9.17 20.11
C GLN A 350 -9.17 7.66 20.37
N GLN A 351 -9.11 6.85 19.31
CA GLN A 351 -9.34 5.41 19.39
C GLN A 351 -8.07 4.59 19.15
N GLY A 352 -6.91 5.24 18.96
CA GLY A 352 -5.64 4.60 18.61
C GLY A 352 -5.25 3.40 19.49
N PHE A 353 -5.47 3.47 20.82
CA PHE A 353 -5.18 2.34 21.72
C PHE A 353 -6.07 1.13 21.43
N ILE A 354 -7.39 1.34 21.35
CA ILE A 354 -8.38 0.28 21.10
C ILE A 354 -8.12 -0.37 19.74
N VAL A 355 -7.91 0.46 18.71
CA VAL A 355 -7.60 -0.01 17.35
C VAL A 355 -6.29 -0.80 17.32
N GLY A 356 -5.25 -0.33 18.02
CA GLY A 356 -3.97 -1.05 18.14
C GLY A 356 -4.13 -2.43 18.78
N CYS A 357 -4.85 -2.51 19.90
CA CYS A 357 -5.16 -3.80 20.55
C CYS A 357 -5.96 -4.72 19.63
N PHE A 358 -6.95 -4.19 18.92
CA PHE A 358 -7.81 -4.97 18.05
C PHE A 358 -7.06 -5.53 16.84
N MET A 359 -6.17 -4.72 16.23
CA MET A 359 -5.25 -5.18 15.18
C MET A 359 -4.36 -6.31 15.69
N LEU A 360 -3.67 -6.12 16.83
CA LEU A 360 -2.78 -7.13 17.41
C LEU A 360 -3.51 -8.44 17.73
N PHE A 361 -4.70 -8.35 18.30
CA PHE A 361 -5.54 -9.51 18.58
C PHE A 361 -5.85 -10.27 17.29
N CYS A 362 -6.30 -9.58 16.24
CA CYS A 362 -6.59 -10.21 14.95
C CYS A 362 -5.36 -10.86 14.32
N THR A 363 -4.17 -10.24 14.42
CA THR A 363 -2.92 -10.78 13.88
C THR A 363 -2.54 -12.13 14.50
N ILE A 364 -2.75 -12.28 15.81
CA ILE A 364 -2.41 -13.50 16.55
C ILE A 364 -3.52 -14.54 16.39
N PHE A 365 -4.78 -14.08 16.37
CA PHE A 365 -5.93 -14.96 16.37
C PHE A 365 -6.21 -15.56 14.98
N ALA A 366 -5.95 -14.83 13.88
CA ALA A 366 -6.19 -15.34 12.53
C ALA A 366 -5.43 -16.65 12.22
N PRO A 367 -4.11 -16.77 12.51
CA PRO A 367 -3.40 -18.03 12.30
C PRO A 367 -3.90 -19.17 13.18
N THR A 368 -4.35 -18.86 14.39
CA THR A 368 -4.89 -19.84 15.35
C THR A 368 -6.21 -20.41 14.87
N VAL A 369 -7.13 -19.55 14.43
CA VAL A 369 -8.43 -19.97 13.88
C VAL A 369 -8.24 -20.69 12.55
N TRP A 370 -7.31 -20.25 11.70
CA TRP A 370 -6.93 -20.99 10.49
C TRP A 370 -6.47 -22.42 10.82
N TYR A 371 -5.62 -22.56 11.84
CA TYR A 371 -5.16 -23.87 12.27
C TYR A 371 -6.32 -24.75 12.77
N GLN A 372 -7.22 -24.15 13.55
CA GLN A 372 -8.39 -24.84 14.07
C GLN A 372 -9.37 -25.29 12.97
N TRP A 373 -9.48 -24.50 11.90
CA TRP A 373 -10.34 -24.82 10.78
C TRP A 373 -9.73 -25.90 9.88
N ILE A 374 -8.49 -25.71 9.43
CA ILE A 374 -7.87 -26.58 8.42
C ILE A 374 -7.32 -27.87 9.01
N TYR A 375 -6.62 -27.81 10.14
CA TYR A 375 -5.87 -28.95 10.66
C TYR A 375 -6.63 -29.71 11.72
N THR A 376 -7.17 -29.03 12.74
CA THR A 376 -7.90 -29.73 13.82
C THR A 376 -9.38 -29.93 13.50
N ARG A 377 -9.90 -29.25 12.48
CA ARG A 377 -11.31 -29.32 12.03
C ARG A 377 -12.32 -29.03 13.14
N SER A 378 -11.91 -28.25 14.14
CA SER A 378 -12.76 -27.85 15.29
C SER A 378 -13.43 -26.50 15.09
N ALA A 379 -13.03 -25.74 14.06
CA ALA A 379 -13.65 -24.49 13.64
C ALA A 379 -14.12 -24.57 12.17
N ASN A 380 -14.95 -23.63 11.75
CA ASN A 380 -15.42 -23.47 10.37
C ASN A 380 -14.84 -22.20 9.73
N ALA A 381 -15.10 -22.04 8.42
CA ALA A 381 -14.69 -20.89 7.62
C ALA A 381 -15.18 -19.55 8.20
N ASN A 382 -16.36 -19.53 8.81
CA ASN A 382 -17.04 -18.35 9.34
C ASN A 382 -16.22 -17.71 10.46
N PHE A 383 -15.59 -18.51 11.32
CA PHE A 383 -14.72 -17.97 12.38
C PHE A 383 -13.50 -17.26 11.78
N TYR A 384 -12.84 -17.89 10.80
CA TYR A 384 -11.67 -17.28 10.15
C TYR A 384 -12.07 -15.97 9.43
N PHE A 385 -13.19 -16.00 8.70
CA PHE A 385 -13.73 -14.80 8.07
C PHE A 385 -14.10 -13.70 9.07
N GLY A 386 -14.71 -14.07 10.21
CA GLY A 386 -15.02 -13.14 11.28
C GLY A 386 -13.79 -12.41 11.81
N VAL A 387 -12.64 -13.10 11.93
CA VAL A 387 -11.37 -12.46 12.31
C VAL A 387 -10.86 -11.54 11.20
N THR A 388 -10.93 -11.94 9.93
CA THR A 388 -10.52 -11.06 8.82
C THR A 388 -11.42 -9.83 8.67
N LEU A 389 -12.71 -9.96 8.96
CA LEU A 389 -13.66 -8.85 8.99
C LEU A 389 -13.36 -7.90 10.15
N ALA A 390 -13.10 -8.43 11.35
CA ALA A 390 -12.64 -7.66 12.49
C ALA A 390 -11.33 -6.90 12.18
N PHE A 391 -10.39 -7.56 11.49
CA PHE A 391 -9.15 -6.94 11.03
C PHE A 391 -9.39 -5.81 10.02
N ALA A 392 -10.32 -5.97 9.08
CA ALA A 392 -10.72 -4.91 8.15
C ALA A 392 -11.38 -3.72 8.88
N ILE A 393 -12.28 -3.99 9.84
CA ILE A 393 -12.92 -2.95 10.66
C ILE A 393 -11.88 -2.17 11.46
N ALA A 394 -10.89 -2.84 12.04
CA ALA A 394 -9.80 -2.21 12.76
C ALA A 394 -9.01 -1.24 11.86
N GLN A 395 -8.71 -1.65 10.62
CA GLN A 395 -8.04 -0.81 9.63
C GLN A 395 -8.89 0.39 9.21
N ILE A 396 -10.21 0.21 9.05
CA ILE A 396 -11.15 1.31 8.75
C ILE A 396 -11.15 2.31 9.90
N PHE A 397 -11.27 1.85 11.16
CA PHE A 397 -11.24 2.73 12.32
C PHE A 397 -9.92 3.50 12.44
N LEU A 398 -8.80 2.85 12.16
CA LEU A 398 -7.50 3.53 12.11
C LEU A 398 -7.49 4.66 11.08
N LEU A 399 -7.93 4.36 9.86
CA LEU A 399 -7.96 5.35 8.78
C LEU A 399 -8.89 6.51 9.13
N THR A 400 -10.09 6.23 9.63
CA THR A 400 -11.05 7.26 10.03
C THR A 400 -10.50 8.11 11.18
N ASP A 401 -9.87 7.53 12.20
CA ASP A 401 -9.33 8.28 13.34
C ASP A 401 -8.22 9.24 12.89
N ILE A 402 -7.36 8.84 11.94
CA ILE A 402 -6.34 9.72 11.34
C ILE A 402 -6.98 10.85 10.53
N LEU A 403 -8.01 10.57 9.72
CA LEU A 403 -8.72 11.58 8.95
C LEU A 403 -9.50 12.57 9.84
N PHE A 404 -10.13 12.08 10.91
CA PHE A 404 -10.77 12.94 11.90
C PHE A 404 -9.74 13.78 12.65
N ALA A 405 -8.60 13.19 13.02
CA ALA A 405 -7.49 13.92 13.63
C ALA A 405 -6.94 15.01 12.72
N SER A 406 -6.84 14.80 11.41
CA SER A 406 -6.41 15.84 10.46
C SER A 406 -7.39 17.00 10.41
N VAL A 407 -8.70 16.72 10.45
CA VAL A 407 -9.74 17.76 10.48
C VAL A 407 -9.69 18.55 11.81
N LYS A 408 -9.53 17.87 12.94
CA LYS A 408 -9.36 18.50 14.26
C LYS A 408 -8.12 19.39 14.31
N HIS A 409 -7.00 18.90 13.78
CA HIS A 409 -5.76 19.67 13.68
C HIS A 409 -5.94 20.91 12.79
N GLU A 410 -6.57 20.80 11.62
CA GLU A 410 -6.83 21.95 10.75
C GLU A 410 -7.73 22.99 11.44
N PHE A 411 -8.76 22.53 12.17
CA PHE A 411 -9.63 23.40 12.96
C PHE A 411 -8.86 24.14 14.07
N ALA A 412 -8.04 23.41 14.83
CA ALA A 412 -7.20 23.94 15.89
C ALA A 412 -6.21 24.99 15.39
N VAL A 413 -5.59 24.76 14.22
CA VAL A 413 -4.66 25.72 13.61
C VAL A 413 -5.37 26.99 13.12
N ARG A 414 -6.63 26.91 12.68
CA ARG A 414 -7.38 28.08 12.18
C ARG A 414 -8.01 28.93 13.28
N HIS A 415 -8.49 28.31 14.35
CA HIS A 415 -9.29 28.99 15.38
C HIS A 415 -8.56 29.14 16.72
N GLY A 416 -7.36 28.57 16.86
CA GLY A 416 -6.69 28.40 18.14
C GLY A 416 -7.30 27.27 18.96
N ILE A 417 -6.48 26.63 19.80
CA ILE A 417 -6.92 25.53 20.68
C ILE A 417 -7.74 26.06 21.88
N ASN A 418 -7.60 27.35 22.20
CA ASN A 418 -8.29 27.99 23.32
C ASN A 418 -9.24 29.07 22.81
N LYS A 419 -10.53 28.77 22.78
CA LYS A 419 -11.51 29.78 23.18
C LYS A 419 -11.85 29.47 24.64
N ASP A 420 -11.23 30.22 25.56
CA ASP A 420 -11.76 30.38 26.91
C ASP A 420 -13.14 31.03 26.80
N VAL A 421 -14.16 30.21 26.59
CA VAL A 421 -15.54 30.61 26.84
C VAL A 421 -15.84 30.14 28.26
N SER A 422 -15.87 31.11 29.18
CA SER A 422 -16.34 30.94 30.57
C SER A 422 -15.61 29.92 31.46
N GLY A 423 -14.27 30.00 31.58
CA GLY A 423 -13.55 29.40 32.71
C GLY A 423 -13.52 27.85 32.80
N SER A 424 -14.01 27.14 31.78
CA SER A 424 -13.88 25.68 31.67
C SER A 424 -13.18 25.31 30.35
N THR A 425 -12.11 24.51 30.42
CA THR A 425 -11.41 23.99 29.25
C THR A 425 -12.36 23.10 28.42
N THR A 426 -12.89 23.65 27.33
CA THR A 426 -13.76 22.90 26.42
C THR A 426 -12.95 21.89 25.62
N LYS A 427 -13.24 20.61 25.83
CA LYS A 427 -12.71 19.53 24.98
C LYS A 427 -13.44 19.61 23.64
N LEU A 428 -12.71 19.82 22.53
CA LEU A 428 -13.26 19.78 21.18
C LEU A 428 -13.75 18.35 20.85
N LEU A 429 -15.01 18.08 21.19
CA LEU A 429 -15.78 16.96 20.69
C LEU A 429 -16.53 17.47 19.45
N LEU A 430 -15.95 17.25 18.27
CA LEU A 430 -16.71 17.22 17.04
C LEU A 430 -17.32 15.82 16.99
N GLU A 431 -18.63 15.73 17.27
CA GLU A 431 -19.44 14.55 16.93
C GLU A 431 -19.46 14.30 15.43
#